data_AF-A0A963FB55-F1
#
_entry.id   AF-A0A963FB55-F1
#
_cell.length_a   1.000
_cell.length_b   1.000
_cell.length_c   1.000
_cell.angle_alpha   90.00
_cell.angle_beta   90.00
_cell.angle_gamma   90.00
#
_symmetry.space_group_name_H-M   'P 1'
#
loop_
_entity.id
_entity.type
_entity.pdbx_description
1 polymer ?
#
loop_
_entity_poly.entity_id
_entity_poly.type
_entity_poly.pdbx_seq_one_letter_code
_entity_poly.pdbx_strand_id
1 'polypeptide(L)' 'MSEWFSMGGYAVYVWPSIGLTVAVLIWNWIAPMRARRQLLAELARRQRRAERRQ' A
#
# COMPACT_ATOMS: atom_id res chain seq x y z
N MET A 1 -32.20 5.81 5.19
CA MET A 1 -30.78 5.75 4.74
C MET A 1 -29.79 5.34 5.86
N SER A 2 -30.24 5.04 7.08
CA SER A 2 -29.40 4.53 8.18
C SER A 2 -29.61 3.03 8.47
N GLU A 3 -30.64 2.40 7.88
CA GLU A 3 -30.96 0.99 8.13
C GLU A 3 -29.86 0.01 7.71
N TRP A 4 -29.03 0.35 6.70
CA TRP A 4 -27.92 -0.50 6.26
C TRP A 4 -26.76 -0.57 7.27
N PHE A 5 -26.57 0.48 8.08
CA PHE A 5 -25.61 0.49 9.18
C PHE A 5 -26.24 -0.01 10.50
N SER A 6 -27.57 0.04 10.59
CA SER A 6 -28.34 -0.26 11.81
C SER A 6 -29.19 -1.54 11.73
N MET A 7 -28.90 -2.49 10.82
CA MET A 7 -29.40 -3.86 10.91
C MET A 7 -28.71 -4.61 12.06
N GLY A 8 -29.02 -4.24 13.30
CA GLY A 8 -29.05 -5.07 14.52
C GLY A 8 -27.80 -5.82 15.00
N GLY A 9 -26.68 -5.83 14.28
CA GLY A 9 -25.45 -6.56 14.68
C GLY A 9 -24.65 -7.20 13.55
N TYR A 10 -25.21 -7.35 12.34
CA TYR A 10 -24.50 -8.03 11.23
C TYR A 10 -23.33 -7.23 10.65
N ALA A 11 -23.42 -5.91 10.68
CA ALA A 11 -22.37 -5.02 10.18
C ALA A 11 -21.01 -5.30 10.85
N VAL A 12 -20.99 -5.58 12.15
CA VAL A 12 -19.76 -5.88 12.91
C VAL A 12 -19.03 -7.13 12.39
N TYR A 13 -19.75 -8.08 11.77
CA TYR A 13 -19.16 -9.29 11.20
C TYR A 13 -18.66 -9.10 9.76
N VAL A 14 -19.25 -8.18 8.99
CA VAL A 14 -18.91 -7.96 7.57
C VAL A 14 -17.85 -6.88 7.39
N TRP A 15 -17.87 -5.82 8.21
CA TRP A 15 -16.88 -4.74 8.11
C TRP A 15 -15.42 -5.19 8.29
N PRO A 16 -15.08 -6.13 9.19
CA PRO A 16 -13.70 -6.60 9.31
C PRO A 16 -13.17 -7.30 8.06
N SER A 17 -13.99 -8.09 7.37
CA SER A 17 -13.58 -8.76 6.13
C SER A 17 -13.38 -7.76 4.99
N ILE A 18 -14.30 -6.79 4.84
CA ILE A 18 -14.16 -5.68 3.90
C ILE A 18 -12.91 -4.85 4.24
N GLY A 19 -12.72 -4.51 5.51
CA GLY A 19 -11.57 -3.75 5.99
C GLY A 19 -10.25 -4.45 5.72
N LEU A 20 -10.20 -5.77 5.93
CA LEU A 20 -9.02 -6.58 5.62
C LEU A 20 -8.74 -6.61 4.11
N THR A 21 -9.77 -6.80 3.28
CA THR A 21 -9.62 -6.77 1.82
C THR A 21 -9.11 -5.41 1.34
N VAL A 22 -9.69 -4.31 1.81
CA VAL A 22 -9.25 -2.95 1.48
C VAL A 22 -7.81 -2.72 1.97
N ALA A 23 -7.47 -3.17 3.17
CA ALA A 23 -6.11 -3.06 3.70
C ALA A 23 -5.09 -3.81 2.83
N VAL A 24 -5.42 -5.03 2.40
CA VAL A 24 -4.56 -5.83 1.49
C VAL A 24 -4.43 -5.14 0.12
N LEU A 25 -5.50 -4.60 -0.44
CA LEU A 25 -5.45 -3.85 -1.70
C LEU A 25 -4.55 -2.61 -1.60
N ILE A 26 -4.72 -1.83 -0.52
CA ILE A 26 -3.87 -0.66 -0.25
C ILE A 26 -2.41 -1.10 -0.08
N TRP A 27 -2.16 -2.17 0.65
CA TRP A 27 -0.81 -2.71 0.83
C TRP A 27 -0.18 -3.14 -0.50
N ASN A 28 -0.96 -3.84 -1.34
CA ASN A 28 -0.53 -4.29 -2.66
C ASN A 28 -0.19 -3.11 -3.58
N TRP A 29 -0.87 -1.97 -3.43
CA TRP A 29 -0.55 -0.75 -4.16
C TRP A 29 0.69 -0.04 -3.61
N ILE A 30 0.82 0.06 -2.29
CA ILE A 30 1.93 0.81 -1.64
C ILE A 30 3.26 0.05 -1.78
N ALA A 31 3.25 -1.28 -1.74
CA ALA A 31 4.45 -2.11 -1.85
C ALA A 31 5.29 -1.84 -3.12
N PRO A 32 4.74 -1.86 -4.35
CA PRO A 32 5.50 -1.56 -5.57
C PRO A 32 5.93 -0.09 -5.64
N MET A 33 5.14 0.84 -5.10
CA MET A 33 5.56 2.25 -5.00
C MET A 33 6.82 2.40 -4.13
N ARG A 34 6.87 1.71 -2.99
CA ARG A 34 8.06 1.72 -2.12
C ARG A 34 9.26 1.04 -2.79
N ALA A 35 9.06 -0.11 -3.43
CA ALA A 35 10.11 -0.81 -4.16
C ALA A 35 10.69 0.05 -5.30
N ARG A 36 9.83 0.73 -6.06
CA ARG A 36 10.25 1.65 -7.14
C ARG A 36 11.11 2.80 -6.62
N ARG A 37 10.73 3.41 -5.49
CA ARG A 37 11.52 4.50 -4.88
C ARG A 37 12.89 4.00 -4.42
N GLN A 38 12.97 2.80 -3.84
CA GLN A 38 14.24 2.20 -3.42
C GLN A 38 15.15 1.90 -4.63
N LEU A 39 14.59 1.33 -5.70
CA LEU A 39 15.34 1.03 -6.91
C LEU A 39 15.93 2.29 -7.57
N LEU A 40 15.12 3.35 -7.69
CA LEU A 40 15.59 4.63 -8.22
C LEU A 40 16.68 5.26 -7.35
N ALA A 41 16.55 5.17 -6.02
CA ALA A 41 17.57 5.66 -5.10
C ALA A 41 18.89 4.87 -5.20
N GLU A 42 18.83 3.57 -5.49
CA GLU A 42 20.02 2.74 -5.71
C GLU A 42 20.68 3.07 -7.06
N LEU A 43 19.90 3.25 -8.13
CA LEU A 43 20.41 3.68 -9.44
C LEU A 43 21.11 5.04 -9.35
N ALA A 44 20.50 6.03 -8.68
CA ALA A 44 21.09 7.34 -8.48
C ALA A 44 22.42 7.27 -7.70
N ARG A 45 22.52 6.38 -6.71
CA ARG A 45 23.77 6.15 -5.97
C ARG A 45 24.85 5.51 -6.85
N ARG A 46 24.48 4.59 -7.75
CA ARG A 46 25.43 3.96 -8.67
C ARG A 46 25.99 4.95 -9.69
N GLN A 47 25.16 5.82 -10.27
CA GLN A 47 25.61 6.87 -11.19
C GLN A 47 26.66 7.80 -10.55
N ARG A 48 26.41 8.29 -9.34
CA ARG A 48 27.37 9.15 -8.61
C ARG A 48 28.72 8.48 -8.34
N ARG A 49 28.74 7.15 -8.20
CA ARG A 49 29.98 6.38 -8.02
C ARG A 49 30.72 6.15 -9.33
N ALA A 50 30.01 6.06 -10.45
CA ALA A 50 30.60 5.95 -11.78
C ALA A 50 31.26 7.29 -12.20
N GLU A 51 30.58 8.42 -11.96
CA GLU A 51 31.13 9.76 -12.24
C GLU A 51 32.38 10.09 -11.43
N ARG A 52 32.52 9.55 -10.22
CA ARG A 52 33.74 9.75 -9.39
C ARG A 52 34.93 8.88 -9.79
N ARG A 53 34.73 7.91 -10.69
CA ARG A 53 35.79 6.99 -11.17
C ARG A 53 36.32 7.37 -12.55
N GLN A 54 35.66 8.28 -13.27
CA GLN A 54 36.19 8.97 -14.45
C GLN A 54 36.92 10.23 -14.01
#